data_AF-A0A936IZZ0-F1
#
_entry.id   AF-A0A936IZZ0-F1
#
_cell.length_a   1.000
_cell.length_b   1.000
_cell.length_c   1.000
_cell.angle_alpha   90.00
_cell.angle_beta   90.00
_cell.angle_gamma   90.00
#
_symmetry.space_group_name_H-M   'P 1'
#
loop_
_entity.id
_entity.type
_entity.pdbx_description
1 polymer ?
#
loop_
_entity_poly.entity_id
_entity_poly.type
_entity_poly.pdbx_seq_one_letter_code
_entity_poly.pdbx_strand_id
1 'polypeptide(L)'
;MHGSIKRRTEISIETHSVTVIRTSRNSGGLVHCSTCGRGVRQMTRHQAAVVFGVNSETVDRLAADSAVHQTDESQLCGMSLIEHFGGDVRFVNEAAE
;
A
#
# COMPACT_ATOMS: atom_id res chain seq x y z
N MET A 1 -55.99 8.29 22.16
CA MET A 1 -54.55 8.07 22.43
C MET A 1 -53.80 8.18 21.11
N HIS A 2 -53.16 9.31 20.82
CA HIS A 2 -52.40 9.52 19.58
C HIS A 2 -50.91 9.33 19.85
N GLY A 3 -50.37 8.16 19.50
CA GLY A 3 -48.94 7.87 19.58
C GLY A 3 -48.21 8.45 18.37
N SER A 4 -47.38 9.46 18.59
CA SER A 4 -46.52 10.03 17.53
C SER A 4 -45.46 9.02 17.08
N ILE A 5 -45.52 8.60 15.82
CA ILE A 5 -44.56 7.70 15.20
C ILE A 5 -43.24 8.47 15.02
N LYS A 6 -42.23 8.15 15.84
CA LYS A 6 -40.88 8.70 15.72
C LYS A 6 -40.20 8.08 14.49
N ARG A 7 -39.92 8.87 13.46
CA ARG A 7 -39.12 8.44 12.30
C ARG A 7 -37.65 8.49 12.68
N ARG A 8 -36.95 7.37 12.54
CA ARG A 8 -35.51 7.25 12.73
C ARG A 8 -34.85 7.28 11.36
N THR A 9 -33.90 8.20 11.16
CA THR A 9 -33.06 8.26 9.97
C THR A 9 -31.72 7.65 10.32
N GLU A 10 -31.29 6.63 9.59
CA GLU A 10 -29.92 6.11 9.66
C GLU A 10 -29.08 6.73 8.55
N ILE A 11 -27.88 7.17 8.91
CA ILE A 11 -26.86 7.68 7.99
C ILE A 11 -25.64 6.78 8.18
N SER A 12 -25.24 6.07 7.12
CA SER A 12 -24.01 5.28 7.10
C SER A 12 -22.92 6.07 6.39
N ILE A 13 -21.73 6.19 7.01
CA ILE A 13 -20.56 6.86 6.43
C ILE A 13 -19.53 5.79 6.11
N GLU A 14 -19.17 5.65 4.84
CA GLU A 14 -18.06 4.80 4.40
C GLU A 14 -16.77 5.63 4.43
N THR A 15 -15.76 5.14 5.15
CA THR A 15 -14.44 5.78 5.20
C THR A 15 -13.42 4.94 4.43
N HIS A 16 -12.54 5.61 3.68
CA HIS A 16 -11.41 4.98 2.99
C HIS A 16 -10.13 5.46 3.66
N SER A 17 -9.34 4.55 4.22
CA SER A 17 -8.03 4.85 4.82
C SER A 17 -6.96 4.91 3.74
N VAL A 18 -6.18 6.00 3.70
CA VAL A 18 -5.03 6.17 2.79
C VAL A 18 -3.74 6.02 3.60
N THR A 19 -2.86 5.11 3.19
CA THR A 19 -1.54 4.94 3.82
C THR A 19 -0.49 5.75 3.07
N VAL A 20 0.17 6.67 3.77
CA VAL A 20 1.16 7.58 3.18
C VAL A 20 2.57 7.11 3.53
N ILE A 21 3.36 6.76 2.51
CA ILE A 21 4.77 6.35 2.69
C ILE A 21 5.68 7.51 2.35
N ARG A 22 6.47 7.93 3.34
CA ARG A 22 7.57 8.88 3.13
C ARG A 22 8.82 8.12 2.72
N THR A 23 9.36 8.41 1.55
CA THR A 23 10.59 7.79 1.04
C THR A 23 11.72 8.82 0.98
N SER A 24 12.87 8.52 1.59
CA SER A 24 14.11 9.30 1.41
C SER A 24 14.54 9.28 -0.07
N ARG A 25 15.26 10.31 -0.54
CA ARG A 25 15.72 10.47 -1.94
C ARG A 25 16.42 9.22 -2.52
N ASN A 26 17.02 8.38 -1.68
CA ASN A 26 17.70 7.15 -2.09
C ASN A 26 16.79 5.91 -2.21
N SER A 27 15.57 5.95 -1.67
CA SER A 27 14.63 4.82 -1.64
C SER A 27 13.33 5.10 -2.41
N GLY A 28 13.17 6.33 -2.92
CA GLY A 28 11.95 6.83 -3.56
C GLY A 28 12.01 7.00 -5.07
N GLY A 29 13.10 6.57 -5.72
CA GLY A 29 13.23 6.62 -7.17
C GLY A 29 12.23 5.70 -7.87
N LEU A 30 11.72 6.11 -9.03
CA LEU A 30 11.04 5.18 -9.93
C LEU A 30 12.09 4.24 -10.50
N VAL A 31 11.96 2.94 -10.24
CA VAL A 31 12.78 1.92 -10.91
C VAL A 31 11.95 1.21 -11.95
N HIS A 32 12.61 0.67 -12.97
CA HIS A 32 11.93 -0.20 -13.91
C HIS A 32 11.68 -1.57 -13.27
N CYS A 33 10.42 -1.99 -13.20
CA CYS A 33 10.07 -3.37 -12.87
C CYS A 33 9.87 -4.16 -14.16
N SER A 34 10.71 -5.16 -14.39
CA SER A 34 10.69 -5.99 -15.61
C SER A 34 9.35 -6.71 -15.80
N THR A 35 8.69 -7.12 -14.71
CA THR A 35 7.40 -7.82 -14.78
C THR A 35 6.24 -6.85 -15.06
N CYS A 36 6.27 -5.64 -14.48
CA CYS A 36 5.23 -4.63 -14.72
C CYS A 36 5.43 -3.86 -16.04
N GLY A 37 6.62 -3.92 -16.63
CA GLY A 37 6.99 -3.19 -17.86
C GLY A 37 7.03 -1.67 -17.73
N ARG A 38 7.09 -1.12 -16.51
CA ARG A 38 7.01 0.33 -16.26
C ARG A 38 7.79 0.78 -15.03
N GLY A 39 7.96 2.09 -14.90
CA GLY A 39 8.53 2.72 -13.71
C GLY A 39 7.60 2.54 -12.51
N VAL A 40 8.10 1.92 -11.45
CA VAL A 40 7.39 1.67 -10.19
C VAL A 40 8.18 2.24 -9.03
N ARG A 41 7.49 2.62 -7.96
CA ARG A 41 8.15 2.90 -6.70
C ARG A 41 8.48 1.59 -6.01
N GLN A 42 9.66 1.52 -5.41
CA GLN A 42 10.09 0.38 -4.65
C GLN A 42 9.68 0.52 -3.18
N MET A 43 9.55 -0.62 -2.51
CA MET A 43 9.39 -0.71 -1.08
C MET A 43 10.33 -1.77 -0.53
N THR A 44 10.96 -1.50 0.61
CA THR A 44 11.66 -2.56 1.33
C THR A 44 10.65 -3.55 1.91
N ARG A 45 11.09 -4.77 2.19
CA ARG A 45 10.24 -5.79 2.85
C ARG A 45 9.63 -5.28 4.15
N HIS A 46 10.42 -4.53 4.94
CA HIS A 46 9.95 -3.92 6.19
C HIS A 46 8.88 -2.85 5.94
N GLN A 47 9.07 -1.98 4.95
CA GLN A 47 8.06 -0.98 4.60
C GLN A 47 6.75 -1.64 4.15
N ALA A 48 6.82 -2.70 3.34
CA ALA A 48 5.64 -3.45 2.92
C ALA A 48 4.92 -4.07 4.11
N ALA A 49 5.65 -4.72 5.01
CA ALA A 49 5.10 -5.30 6.23
C ALA A 49 4.31 -4.26 7.06
N VAL A 50 4.91 -3.09 7.28
CA VAL A 50 4.28 -2.01 8.05
C VAL A 50 3.06 -1.43 7.33
N VAL A 51 3.15 -1.18 6.02
CA VAL A 51 2.09 -0.53 5.23
C VAL A 51 0.85 -1.39 5.09
N PHE A 52 1.04 -2.69 4.88
CA PHE A 52 -0.05 -3.64 4.67
C PHE A 52 -0.45 -4.38 5.96
N GLY A 53 0.20 -4.06 7.09
CA GLY A 53 -0.12 -4.66 8.39
C GLY A 53 0.15 -6.17 8.45
N VAL A 54 1.18 -6.64 7.75
CA VAL A 54 1.55 -8.05 7.69
C VAL A 54 2.96 -8.28 8.24
N ASN A 55 3.28 -9.52 8.59
CA ASN A 55 4.62 -9.87 9.08
C ASN A 55 5.62 -9.90 7.91
N SER A 56 6.90 -9.56 8.18
CA SER A 56 7.98 -9.61 7.18
C SER A 56 8.11 -10.99 6.52
N GLU A 57 7.90 -12.08 7.26
CA GLU A 57 7.92 -13.44 6.71
C GLU A 57 6.84 -13.67 5.65
N THR A 58 5.67 -13.03 5.81
CA THR A 58 4.61 -13.11 4.79
C THR A 58 5.04 -12.40 3.51
N VAL A 59 5.68 -11.23 3.66
CA VAL A 59 6.23 -10.48 2.53
C VAL A 59 7.34 -11.27 1.82
N ASP A 60 8.25 -11.91 2.57
CA ASP A 60 9.29 -12.76 2.02
C ASP A 60 8.73 -13.96 1.26
N ARG A 61 7.69 -14.61 1.81
CA ARG A 61 7.01 -15.72 1.15
C ARG A 61 6.37 -15.29 -0.17
N LEU A 62 5.69 -14.14 -0.18
CA LEU A 62 5.08 -13.59 -1.39
C LEU A 62 6.11 -13.24 -2.47
N ALA A 63 7.29 -12.76 -2.06
CA ALA A 63 8.39 -12.54 -2.99
C ALA A 63 8.95 -13.86 -3.52
N ALA A 64 9.11 -14.88 -2.68
CA ALA A 64 9.59 -16.21 -3.07
C ALA A 64 8.64 -16.94 -4.02
N ASP A 65 7.33 -16.83 -3.79
CA ASP A 65 6.27 -17.37 -4.65
C ASP A 65 6.04 -16.54 -5.94
N SER A 66 6.82 -15.46 -6.15
CA SER A 66 6.63 -14.52 -7.26
C SER A 66 5.24 -13.87 -7.31
N ALA A 67 4.49 -13.90 -6.20
CA ALA A 67 3.21 -13.20 -6.05
C ALA A 67 3.38 -11.67 -5.97
N VAL A 68 4.56 -11.24 -5.53
CA VAL A 68 4.99 -9.84 -5.52
C VAL A 68 6.31 -9.74 -6.28
N HIS A 69 6.44 -8.75 -7.17
CA HIS A 69 7.62 -8.66 -8.02
C HIS A 69 8.82 -8.13 -7.23
N GLN A 70 9.93 -8.86 -7.32
CA GLN A 70 11.20 -8.38 -6.81
C GLN A 70 11.84 -7.43 -7.83
N THR A 71 12.31 -6.28 -7.35
CA THR A 71 12.96 -5.25 -8.18
C THR A 71 14.45 -5.14 -7.92
N ASP A 72 14.89 -5.52 -6.71
CA ASP A 72 16.29 -5.62 -6.28
C ASP A 72 16.39 -6.68 -5.16
N GLU A 73 17.58 -7.08 -4.70
CA GLU A 73 17.79 -8.12 -3.68
C GLU A 73 16.97 -7.88 -2.39
N SER A 74 16.75 -6.61 -2.04
CA SER A 74 16.04 -6.20 -0.83
C SER A 74 14.75 -5.41 -1.07
N GLN A 75 14.37 -5.20 -2.34
CA GLN A 75 13.29 -4.28 -2.69
C GLN A 75 12.24 -4.89 -3.60
N LEU A 76 10.99 -4.54 -3.31
CA LEU A 76 9.79 -5.06 -3.95
C LEU A 76 9.10 -3.96 -4.76
N CYS A 77 8.42 -4.39 -5.81
CA CYS A 77 7.58 -3.53 -6.62
C CYS A 77 6.35 -3.09 -5.81
N GLY A 78 6.26 -1.79 -5.53
CA GLY A 78 5.15 -1.19 -4.79
C GLY A 78 3.80 -1.40 -5.47
N MET A 79 3.74 -1.42 -6.81
CA MET A 79 2.47 -1.72 -7.50
C MET A 79 2.01 -3.14 -7.27
N SER A 80 2.88 -4.14 -7.41
CA SER A 80 2.48 -5.54 -7.19
C SER A 80 2.03 -5.78 -5.74
N LEU A 81 2.62 -5.06 -4.78
CA LEU A 81 2.16 -5.08 -3.39
C LEU A 81 0.75 -4.48 -3.24
N ILE A 82 0.49 -3.33 -3.85
CA ILE A 82 -0.82 -2.66 -3.84
C ILE A 82 -1.88 -3.55 -4.50
N GLU A 83 -1.56 -4.15 -5.65
CA GLU A 83 -2.45 -5.07 -6.36
C GLU A 83 -2.74 -6.34 -5.55
N HIS A 84 -1.74 -6.88 -4.84
CA HIS A 84 -1.92 -8.09 -4.04
C HIS A 84 -2.76 -7.87 -2.77
N PHE A 85 -2.47 -6.82 -2.01
CA PHE A 85 -3.12 -6.61 -0.71
C PHE A 85 -4.43 -5.81 -0.80
N GLY A 86 -4.60 -5.02 -1.86
CA GLY A 86 -5.71 -4.08 -1.99
C GLY A 86 -5.57 -2.90 -1.01
N GLY A 87 -5.38 -1.69 -1.52
CA GLY A 87 -5.33 -0.49 -0.69
C GLY A 87 -4.95 0.77 -1.48
N ASP A 88 -5.30 1.95 -0.95
CA ASP A 88 -4.83 3.23 -1.49
C ASP A 88 -3.53 3.62 -0.77
N VAL A 89 -2.40 3.31 -1.42
CA VAL A 89 -1.07 3.67 -0.92
C VAL A 89 -0.54 4.85 -1.73
N ARG A 90 -0.26 5.96 -1.05
CA ARG A 90 0.30 7.17 -1.67
C ARG A 90 1.74 7.39 -1.22
N PHE A 91 2.63 7.50 -2.20
CA PHE A 91 4.02 7.82 -1.96
C PHE A 91 4.23 9.32 -2.07
N VAL A 92 4.81 9.93 -1.02
CA VAL A 92 5.17 11.35 -1.00
C VAL A 92 6.69 11.46 -0.90
N ASN A 93 7.26 12.26 -1.81
CA ASN A 93 8.67 12.62 -1.76
C ASN A 93 8.83 13.78 -0.78
N GLU A 94 9.77 13.68 0.17
CA GLU A 94 10.17 14.85 0.96
C GLU A 94 10.92 15.83 0.03
N ALA A 95 10.29 16.96 -0.28
CA ALA A 95 11.01 18.11 -0.83
C ALA A 95 11.97 18.58 0.25
N ALA A 96 13.26 18.63 -0.06
CA ALA A 96 14.24 19.17 0.87
C ALA A 96 14.03 20.68 0.98
N GLU A 97 13.73 21.14 2.18
CA GLU A 97 13.88 22.54 2.58
C GLU A 97 15.37 22.90 2.72
#